data_AF-A0A9N9GNN1-F1
#
_entry.id   AF-A0A9N9GNN1-F1
#
_cell.length_a   1.000
_cell.length_b   1.000
_cell.length_c   1.000
_cell.angle_alpha   90.00
_cell.angle_beta   90.00
_cell.angle_gamma   90.00
#
_symmetry.space_group_name_H-M   'P 1'
#
loop_
_entity.id
_entity.type
_entity.pdbx_description
1 polymer ?
#
loop_
_entity_poly.entity_id
_entity_poly.type
_entity_poly.pdbx_seq_one_letter_code
_entity_poly.pdbx_strand_id
1 'polypeptide(L)'
;MPKKIDITDKPGFSYFITTPCEEWDALEYHEEWCASKHPINKATITLAITRQLEWLMKEGSEEEKKEANRMFKQFKEGVKAGGCIDDFWIKMDLERKINLQEIKVSAEVRKIQ
;
A
#
# COMPACT_ATOMS: atom_id res chain seq x y z
N MET A 1 13.48 16.73 23.20
CA MET A 1 13.39 15.27 22.96
C MET A 1 12.62 15.06 21.67
N PRO A 2 13.12 14.29 20.68
CA PRO A 2 12.33 13.97 19.49
C PRO A 2 11.10 13.16 19.93
N LYS A 3 9.91 13.57 19.48
CA LYS A 3 8.67 12.81 19.72
C LYS A 3 8.84 11.42 19.10
N LYS A 4 8.67 10.35 19.89
CA LYS A 4 8.50 9.01 19.33
C LYS A 4 7.30 9.10 18.39
N ILE A 5 7.52 8.85 17.10
CA ILE A 5 6.42 8.82 16.14
C ILE A 5 5.69 7.51 16.39
N ASP A 6 4.41 7.58 16.77
CA ASP A 6 3.58 6.40 16.94
C ASP A 6 3.36 5.74 15.57
N ILE A 7 3.31 4.42 15.54
CA ILE A 7 3.03 3.68 14.32
C ILE A 7 1.59 3.92 13.83
N THR A 8 0.69 4.24 14.76
CA THR A 8 -0.71 4.58 14.51
C THR A 8 -0.87 5.89 13.74
N ASP A 9 0.10 6.80 13.86
CA ASP A 9 0.16 8.07 13.13
C ASP A 9 0.79 7.94 11.73
N LYS A 10 1.24 6.74 11.34
CA LYS A 10 1.91 6.53 10.05
C LYS A 10 0.88 6.43 8.91
N PRO A 11 1.23 6.90 7.70
CA PRO A 11 0.41 6.70 6.51
C PRO A 11 -0.02 5.24 6.35
N GLY A 12 -1.23 5.03 5.85
CA GLY A 12 -1.83 3.70 5.67
C GLY A 12 -2.41 3.06 6.93
N PHE A 13 -2.03 3.51 8.15
CA PHE A 13 -2.55 2.89 9.36
C PHE A 13 -4.06 3.08 9.54
N SER A 14 -4.62 4.16 8.97
CA SER A 14 -6.06 4.43 8.98
C SER A 14 -6.90 3.26 8.47
N TYR A 15 -6.39 2.47 7.52
CA TYR A 15 -7.06 1.27 7.02
C TYR A 15 -7.41 0.30 8.16
N PHE A 16 -6.48 0.06 9.09
CA PHE A 16 -6.69 -0.85 10.21
C PHE A 16 -7.68 -0.31 11.25
N ILE A 17 -7.93 1.00 11.25
CA ILE A 17 -8.89 1.65 12.15
C ILE A 17 -10.29 1.67 11.52
N THR A 18 -10.38 1.89 10.21
CA THR A 18 -11.64 2.07 9.49
C THR A 18 -12.25 0.77 9.00
N THR A 19 -11.45 -0.30 8.91
CA THR A 19 -11.87 -1.62 8.42
C THR A 19 -11.90 -2.62 9.58
N PRO A 20 -13.00 -3.36 9.78
CA PRO A 20 -13.04 -4.47 10.75
C PRO A 20 -11.89 -5.45 10.55
N CYS A 21 -11.31 -5.97 11.63
CA CYS A 21 -10.08 -6.76 11.54
C CYS A 21 -10.24 -8.06 10.75
N GLU A 22 -11.43 -8.64 10.77
CA GLU A 22 -11.82 -9.82 10.02
C GLU A 22 -11.84 -9.58 8.51
N GLU A 23 -11.99 -8.33 8.09
CA GLU A 23 -12.08 -7.89 6.69
C GLU A 23 -10.73 -7.38 6.16
N TRP A 24 -9.69 -7.30 6.98
CA TRP A 24 -8.38 -6.82 6.54
C TRP A 24 -7.80 -7.65 5.39
N ASP A 25 -7.54 -6.95 4.28
CA ASP A 25 -7.06 -7.50 3.02
C ASP A 25 -5.82 -6.74 2.52
N ALA A 26 -4.78 -7.50 2.17
CA ALA A 26 -3.50 -6.91 1.80
C ALA A 26 -3.52 -6.14 0.47
N LEU A 27 -4.40 -6.50 -0.47
CA LEU A 27 -4.58 -5.76 -1.72
C LEU A 27 -5.37 -4.48 -1.46
N GLU A 28 -6.48 -4.55 -0.73
CA GLU A 28 -7.28 -3.37 -0.39
C GLU A 28 -6.47 -2.31 0.35
N TYR A 29 -5.58 -2.72 1.26
CA TYR A 29 -4.64 -1.81 1.91
C TYR A 29 -3.81 -0.99 0.89
N HIS A 30 -3.34 -1.63 -0.19
CA HIS A 30 -2.56 -0.95 -1.24
C HIS A 30 -3.45 0.00 -2.06
N GLU A 31 -4.69 -0.40 -2.34
CA GLU A 31 -5.66 0.41 -3.06
C GLU A 31 -6.03 1.67 -2.26
N GLU A 32 -6.33 1.52 -0.97
CA GLU A 32 -6.64 2.63 -0.06
C GLU A 32 -5.46 3.59 0.13
N TRP A 33 -4.22 3.07 0.20
CA TRP A 33 -3.03 3.91 0.24
C TRP A 33 -2.94 4.82 -1.00
N CYS A 34 -3.19 4.25 -2.19
CA CYS A 34 -3.18 5.00 -3.44
C CYS A 34 -4.33 6.02 -3.49
N ALA A 35 -5.54 5.64 -3.04
CA ALA A 35 -6.70 6.54 -2.97
C ALA A 35 -6.44 7.74 -2.04
N SER A 36 -5.69 7.53 -0.96
CA SER A 36 -5.33 8.54 0.04
C SER A 36 -4.28 9.57 -0.42
N LYS A 37 -3.87 9.55 -1.69
CA LYS A 37 -2.87 10.45 -2.30
C LYS A 37 -1.52 10.47 -1.55
N HIS A 38 -1.21 9.39 -0.83
CA HIS A 38 0.11 9.21 -0.24
C HIS A 38 1.17 8.96 -1.33
N PRO A 39 2.47 9.11 -1.01
CA PRO A 39 3.53 8.79 -1.97
C PRO A 39 3.39 7.37 -2.49
N ILE A 40 3.20 7.24 -3.80
CA ILE A 40 3.04 5.95 -4.49
C ILE A 40 4.44 5.38 -4.79
N ASN A 41 4.97 4.61 -3.84
CA ASN A 41 6.26 3.93 -3.97
C ASN A 41 6.16 2.50 -3.40
N LYS A 42 6.31 1.48 -4.26
CA LYS A 42 6.17 0.06 -3.90
C LYS A 42 6.93 -0.31 -2.64
N ALA A 43 8.21 0.06 -2.55
CA ALA A 43 9.06 -0.25 -1.40
C ALA A 43 8.57 0.43 -0.11
N THR A 44 8.09 1.67 -0.21
CA THR A 44 7.55 2.44 0.93
C THR A 44 6.28 1.79 1.47
N ILE A 45 5.33 1.45 0.60
CA ILE A 45 4.06 0.81 1.00
C ILE A 45 4.32 -0.58 1.57
N THR A 46 5.16 -1.38 0.92
CA THR A 46 5.58 -2.71 1.39
C THR A 46 6.23 -2.65 2.77
N LEU A 47 7.08 -1.64 3.02
CA LEU A 47 7.69 -1.46 4.33
C LEU A 47 6.67 -1.01 5.38
N ALA A 48 5.71 -0.16 5.01
CA ALA A 48 4.68 0.33 5.91
C ALA A 48 3.75 -0.82 6.37
N ILE A 49 3.16 -1.56 5.42
CA ILE A 49 2.25 -2.67 5.74
C ILE A 49 2.95 -3.73 6.59
N THR A 50 4.21 -4.05 6.28
CA THR A 50 5.01 -5.01 7.07
C THR A 50 5.16 -4.56 8.52
N ARG A 51 5.59 -3.31 8.75
CA ARG A 51 5.80 -2.78 10.11
C ARG A 51 4.52 -2.68 10.91
N GLN A 52 3.43 -2.26 10.25
CA GLN A 52 2.13 -2.10 10.90
C GLN A 52 1.55 -3.45 11.30
N LEU A 53 1.64 -4.46 10.42
CA LEU A 53 1.23 -5.83 10.75
C LEU A 53 2.09 -6.44 11.86
N GLU A 54 3.41 -6.27 11.81
CA GLU A 54 4.32 -6.73 12.88
C GLU A 54 3.97 -6.09 14.23
N TRP A 55 3.58 -4.82 14.24
CA TRP A 55 3.14 -4.14 15.46
C TRP A 55 1.77 -4.65 15.94
N LEU A 56 0.79 -4.82 15.04
CA LEU A 56 -0.53 -5.37 15.38
C LEU A 56 -0.43 -6.78 15.96
N MET A 57 0.47 -7.61 15.45
CA MET A 57 0.77 -8.94 16.01
C MET A 57 1.35 -8.90 17.44
N LYS A 58 1.93 -7.77 17.84
CA LYS A 58 2.57 -7.60 19.15
C LYS A 58 1.67 -6.89 20.15
N GLU A 59 1.03 -5.80 19.74
CA GLU A 59 0.32 -4.87 20.62
C GLU A 59 -1.21 -4.90 20.44
N GLY A 60 -1.73 -5.56 19.39
CA GLY A 60 -3.17 -5.67 19.15
C GLY A 60 -3.91 -6.56 20.17
N SER A 61 -5.23 -6.54 20.10
CA SER A 61 -6.11 -7.55 20.72
C SER A 61 -5.84 -8.96 20.17
N GLU A 62 -6.39 -9.99 20.82
CA GLU A 62 -6.19 -11.37 20.35
C GLU A 62 -6.79 -11.60 18.96
N GLU A 63 -7.94 -10.98 18.67
CA GLU A 63 -8.56 -10.97 17.35
C GLU A 63 -7.67 -10.26 16.32
N GLU A 64 -7.21 -9.03 16.61
CA GLU A 64 -6.32 -8.28 15.71
C GLU A 64 -4.99 -9.00 15.47
N LYS A 65 -4.41 -9.66 16.48
CA LYS A 65 -3.19 -10.47 16.32
C LYS A 65 -3.42 -11.63 15.36
N LYS A 66 -4.55 -12.32 15.50
CA LYS A 66 -4.93 -13.45 14.63
C LYS A 66 -5.10 -12.98 13.19
N GLU A 67 -5.83 -11.89 12.97
CA GLU A 67 -6.11 -11.38 11.64
C GLU A 67 -4.90 -10.68 11.01
N ALA A 68 -4.06 -9.99 11.80
CA ALA A 68 -2.76 -9.48 11.33
C ALA A 68 -1.87 -10.63 10.83
N ASN A 69 -1.81 -11.75 11.55
CA ASN A 69 -1.08 -12.95 11.10
C ASN A 69 -1.65 -13.54 9.81
N ARG A 70 -2.98 -13.60 9.66
CA ARG A 70 -3.66 -14.03 8.43
C ARG A 70 -3.28 -13.13 7.26
N MET A 71 -3.49 -11.82 7.40
CA MET A 71 -3.22 -10.82 6.38
C MET A 71 -1.73 -10.77 6.02
N PHE A 72 -0.83 -10.97 6.98
CA PHE A 72 0.61 -11.02 6.68
C PHE A 72 1.01 -12.22 5.82
N LYS A 73 0.37 -13.37 6.04
CA LYS A 73 0.55 -14.54 5.15
C LYS A 73 0.01 -14.25 3.76
N GLN A 74 -1.20 -13.68 3.68
CA GLN A 74 -1.80 -13.25 2.42
C GLN A 74 -0.88 -12.26 1.67
N PHE A 75 -0.35 -11.26 2.37
CA PHE A 75 0.59 -10.28 1.83
C PHE A 75 1.82 -10.97 1.23
N LYS A 76 2.46 -11.89 1.98
CA LYS A 76 3.63 -12.63 1.52
C LYS A 76 3.37 -13.46 0.26
N GLU A 77 2.17 -14.02 0.11
CA GLU A 77 1.79 -14.73 -1.11
C GLU A 77 1.46 -13.75 -2.24
N GLY A 78 0.73 -12.68 -1.95
CA GLY A 78 0.31 -11.67 -2.92
C GLY A 78 1.47 -10.92 -3.58
N VAL A 79 2.60 -10.73 -2.90
CA VAL A 79 3.79 -10.05 -3.46
C VAL A 79 4.69 -10.94 -4.30
N LYS A 80 4.44 -12.26 -4.34
CA LYS A 80 5.19 -13.16 -5.24
C LYS A 80 4.81 -12.91 -6.69
N ALA A 81 5.66 -13.34 -7.61
CA ALA A 81 5.40 -13.22 -9.05
C ALA A 81 4.05 -13.87 -9.42
N GLY A 82 3.17 -13.09 -10.06
CA GLY A 82 1.81 -13.51 -10.41
C GLY A 82 0.82 -13.56 -9.24
N GLY A 83 1.19 -13.00 -8.09
CA GLY A 83 0.28 -12.75 -6.98
C GLY A 83 -0.49 -11.44 -7.18
N CYS A 84 -1.63 -11.29 -6.49
CA CYS A 84 -2.54 -10.15 -6.70
C CYS A 84 -1.88 -8.78 -6.44
N ILE A 85 -0.97 -8.68 -5.48
CA ILE A 85 -0.26 -7.43 -5.17
C ILE A 85 0.84 -7.18 -6.20
N ASP A 86 1.49 -8.22 -6.72
CA ASP A 86 2.44 -8.07 -7.82
C ASP A 86 1.74 -7.57 -9.10
N ASP A 87 0.60 -8.17 -9.45
CA ASP A 87 -0.23 -7.77 -10.58
C ASP A 87 -0.71 -6.32 -10.45
N PHE A 88 -1.15 -5.92 -9.24
CA PHE A 88 -1.49 -4.53 -8.92
C PHE A 88 -0.33 -3.57 -9.26
N TRP A 89 0.89 -3.91 -8.84
CA TRP A 89 2.05 -3.06 -9.10
C TRP A 89 2.48 -3.03 -10.56
N ILE A 90 2.34 -4.14 -11.29
CA ILE A 90 2.57 -4.21 -12.74
C ILE A 90 1.60 -3.25 -13.45
N LYS A 91 0.32 -3.31 -13.10
CA LYS A 91 -0.72 -2.43 -13.65
C LYS A 91 -0.42 -0.96 -13.36
N MET A 92 -0.09 -0.63 -12.11
CA MET A 92 0.26 0.74 -11.70
C MET A 92 1.48 1.30 -12.45
N ASP A 93 2.53 0.50 -12.66
CA ASP A 93 3.71 0.95 -13.41
C ASP A 93 3.40 1.13 -14.91
N LEU A 94 2.54 0.29 -15.48
CA LEU A 94 2.08 0.42 -16.86
C LEU A 94 1.28 1.71 -17.06
N GLU A 95 0.29 1.99 -16.20
CA GLU A 95 -0.51 3.21 -16.24
C GLU A 95 0.36 4.46 -16.13
N ARG A 96 1.36 4.43 -15.23
CA ARG A 96 2.33 5.53 -15.08
C ARG A 96 3.14 5.76 -16.36
N LYS A 97 3.58 4.69 -17.03
CA LYS A 97 4.34 4.80 -18.30
C LYS A 97 3.48 5.39 -19.42
N ILE A 98 2.22 4.97 -19.53
CA ILE A 98 1.26 5.50 -20.51
C ILE A 98 1.05 7.00 -20.29
N ASN A 99 0.74 7.41 -19.05
CA ASN A 99 0.55 8.83 -18.72
C ASN A 99 1.78 9.69 -19.04
N LEU A 100 2.99 9.19 -18.75
CA LEU A 100 4.22 9.89 -19.09
C LEU A 100 4.42 10.04 -20.61
N GLN A 101 3.99 9.05 -21.40
CA GLN A 101 4.06 9.11 -22.85
C GLN A 101 3.07 10.14 -23.41
N GLU A 102 1.84 10.17 -22.90
CA GLU A 102 0.83 11.16 -23.29
C GLU A 102 1.27 12.60 -22.99
N ILE A 103 1.87 12.82 -21.80
CA ILE A 103 2.42 14.13 -21.43
C ILE A 103 3.54 14.56 -22.40
N LYS A 104 4.43 13.63 -22.78
CA LYS A 104 5.51 13.92 -23.74
C LYS A 104 4.96 14.31 -25.10
N VAL A 105 4.02 13.52 -25.64
CA VAL A 105 3.37 13.80 -26.93
C VAL A 105 2.66 15.16 -26.88
N SER A 106 1.90 15.43 -25.80
CA SER A 106 1.22 16.72 -25.62
C SER A 106 2.20 17.90 -25.58
N ALA A 107 3.34 17.73 -24.90
CA ALA A 107 4.38 18.76 -24.83
C ALA A 107 5.06 19.00 -26.18
N GLU A 108 5.23 17.98 -27.01
CA GLU A 108 5.79 18.11 -28.37
C GLU A 108 4.83 18.81 -29.32
N VAL A 109 3.53 18.46 -29.29
CA VAL A 109 2.49 19.14 -30.10
C VAL A 109 2.46 20.64 -29.82
N ARG A 110 2.52 21.04 -28.53
CA ARG A 110 2.53 22.45 -28.12
C ARG A 110 3.76 23.23 -28.60
N LYS A 111 4.88 22.58 -28.93
CA LYS A 111 6.09 23.25 -29.44
C LYS A 111 6.01 23.53 -30.94
N ILE A 112 5.08 22.88 -31.65
CA ILE A 112 4.91 23.01 -33.11
C ILE A 112 3.86 24.09 -33.45
N GLN A 113 3.04 24.49 -32.48
CA GLN A 113 2.07 25.58 -32.57
C GLN A 113 2.68 26.91 -32.15
#